data_AF-A0A8J7FGK6-F1
#
_entry.id   AF-A0A8J7FGK6-F1
#
_cell.length_a   1.000
_cell.length_b   1.000
_cell.length_c   1.000
_cell.angle_alpha   90.00
_cell.angle_beta   90.00
_cell.angle_gamma   90.00
#
_symmetry.space_group_name_H-M   'P 1'
#
loop_
_entity.id
_entity.type
_entity.pdbx_description
1 polymer ?
#
loop_
_entity_poly.entity_id
_entity_poly.type
_entity_poly.pdbx_seq_one_letter_code
_entity_poly.pdbx_strand_id
1 'polypeptide(L)'
;GLFRELDKAREAGDAAKEADIQSQIDNHETHVVPIVADIDAGFGNAEATYLMAKQMIEAGACCLQIENQVADEKQCGHQDGKVTVPHNDFHAKLRALRYAFLELGVDDGLIVARTDSEGAGLTKEIAVVKEPGDQGDVYNSFLDVEEIDVA
;
A
#
# COMPACT_ATOMS: atom_id res chain seq x y z
N GLY A 1 -25.33 18.52 -20.30
CA GLY A 1 -24.43 17.51 -19.73
C GLY A 1 -24.38 16.38 -20.72
N LEU A 2 -23.18 16.02 -21.18
CA LEU A 2 -22.97 15.33 -22.46
C LEU A 2 -23.85 14.09 -22.65
N PHE A 3 -24.02 13.23 -21.64
CA PHE A 3 -24.91 12.06 -21.72
C PHE A 3 -26.39 12.41 -21.98
N ARG A 4 -26.93 13.44 -21.32
CA ARG A 4 -28.32 13.90 -21.55
C ARG A 4 -28.51 14.56 -22.93
N GLU A 5 -27.44 15.09 -23.50
CA GLU A 5 -27.46 15.69 -24.83
C GLU A 5 -27.35 14.61 -25.91
N LEU A 6 -26.58 13.55 -25.64
CA LEU A 6 -26.50 12.34 -26.46
C LEU A 6 -27.86 11.66 -26.56
N ASP A 7 -28.55 11.47 -25.43
CA ASP A 7 -29.89 10.87 -25.40
C ASP A 7 -30.89 11.67 -26.24
N LYS A 8 -30.86 13.01 -26.15
CA LYS A 8 -31.70 13.89 -26.98
C LYS A 8 -31.36 13.82 -28.47
N ALA A 9 -30.09 13.70 -28.83
CA ALA A 9 -29.67 13.57 -30.22
C ALA A 9 -30.17 12.25 -30.83
N ARG A 10 -30.12 11.16 -30.05
CA ARG A 10 -30.67 9.85 -30.42
C ARG A 10 -32.18 9.89 -30.61
N GLU A 11 -32.91 10.46 -29.65
CA GLU A 11 -34.37 10.60 -29.72
C GLU A 11 -34.81 11.45 -30.93
N ALA A 12 -34.00 12.45 -31.30
CA ALA A 12 -34.25 13.29 -32.47
C ALA A 12 -33.83 12.65 -33.81
N GLY A 13 -33.14 11.49 -33.79
CA GLY A 13 -32.59 10.86 -34.99
C GLY A 13 -31.48 11.68 -35.66
N ASP A 14 -30.82 12.59 -34.92
CA ASP A 14 -29.78 13.46 -35.44
C ASP A 14 -28.40 12.79 -35.33
N ALA A 15 -28.10 11.96 -36.33
CA ALA A 15 -26.88 11.15 -36.38
C ALA A 15 -25.58 11.99 -36.37
N ALA A 16 -25.60 13.20 -36.93
CA ALA A 16 -24.43 14.07 -36.95
C ALA A 16 -24.13 14.60 -35.54
N LYS A 17 -25.17 15.02 -34.82
CA LYS A 17 -25.06 15.53 -33.46
C LYS A 17 -24.77 14.43 -32.46
N GLU A 18 -25.30 13.23 -32.67
CA GLU A 18 -24.94 12.05 -31.88
C GLU A 18 -23.44 11.76 -31.97
N ALA A 19 -22.88 11.72 -33.19
CA ALA A 19 -21.46 11.44 -33.41
C ALA A 19 -20.54 12.50 -32.78
N ASP A 20 -20.92 13.78 -32.88
CA ASP A 20 -20.16 14.89 -32.28
C ASP A 20 -20.15 14.80 -30.74
N ILE A 21 -21.30 14.57 -30.10
CA ILE A 21 -21.40 14.46 -28.64
C ILE A 21 -20.68 13.20 -28.14
N GLN A 22 -20.79 12.09 -28.86
CA GLN A 22 -20.05 10.86 -28.53
C GLN A 22 -18.54 11.12 -28.56
N SER A 23 -18.05 11.82 -29.60
CA SER A 23 -16.63 12.23 -29.67
C SER A 23 -16.22 13.12 -28.49
N GLN A 24 -17.08 14.04 -28.04
CA GLN A 24 -16.79 14.87 -26.86
C GLN A 24 -16.75 14.06 -25.56
N ILE A 25 -17.58 13.01 -25.42
CA ILE A 25 -17.57 12.10 -24.27
C ILE A 25 -16.31 11.25 -24.28
N ASP A 26 -15.98 10.63 -25.42
CA ASP A 26 -14.85 9.71 -25.55
C ASP A 26 -13.51 10.42 -25.36
N ASN A 27 -13.44 11.69 -25.76
CA ASN A 27 -12.26 12.55 -25.57
C ASN A 27 -12.40 13.46 -24.35
N HIS A 28 -13.36 13.20 -23.46
CA HIS A 28 -13.49 13.97 -22.24
C HIS A 28 -12.34 13.62 -21.29
N GLU A 29 -11.32 14.47 -21.23
CA GLU A 29 -10.27 14.36 -20.22
C GLU A 29 -10.83 14.71 -18.84
N THR A 30 -11.08 13.67 -18.04
CA THR A 30 -11.32 13.85 -16.61
C THR A 30 -9.99 14.06 -15.91
N HIS A 31 -9.93 14.95 -14.93
CA HIS A 31 -8.74 15.12 -14.07
C HIS A 31 -8.69 14.04 -12.98
N VAL A 32 -8.67 12.77 -13.38
CA VAL A 32 -8.41 11.66 -12.46
C VAL A 32 -6.91 11.55 -12.29
N VAL A 33 -6.41 12.10 -11.19
CA VAL A 33 -4.99 12.03 -10.84
C VAL A 33 -4.77 10.78 -9.97
N PRO A 34 -3.84 9.88 -10.34
CA PRO A 34 -3.49 8.73 -9.51
C PRO A 34 -3.07 9.16 -8.11
N ILE A 35 -3.63 8.51 -7.08
CA ILE A 35 -3.32 8.78 -5.68
C ILE A 35 -2.40 7.68 -5.13
N VAL A 36 -1.25 8.11 -4.62
CA VAL A 36 -0.36 7.30 -3.77
C VAL A 36 -0.62 7.71 -2.32
N ALA A 37 -1.20 6.80 -1.53
CA ALA A 37 -1.51 7.04 -0.13
C ALA A 37 -0.43 6.43 0.78
N ASP A 38 0.09 7.22 1.71
CA ASP A 38 0.93 6.74 2.82
C ASP A 38 0.03 6.17 3.91
N ILE A 39 0.25 4.91 4.28
CA ILE A 39 -0.49 4.23 5.36
C ILE A 39 0.39 3.93 6.57
N ASP A 40 1.50 4.67 6.70
CA ASP A 40 2.48 4.51 7.77
C ASP A 40 2.94 3.05 7.88
N ALA A 41 2.97 2.51 9.10
CA ALA A 41 3.28 1.11 9.39
C ALA A 41 2.03 0.21 9.39
N GLY A 42 0.92 0.64 8.76
CA GLY A 42 -0.31 -0.16 8.64
C GLY A 42 -1.13 -0.29 9.94
N PHE A 43 -0.91 0.62 10.90
CA PHE A 43 -1.72 0.85 12.12
C PHE A 43 -2.00 -0.41 12.98
N GLY A 44 -1.05 -1.35 13.00
CA GLY A 44 -1.09 -2.50 13.90
C GLY A 44 -0.56 -3.77 13.23
N ASN A 45 -1.33 -4.85 13.36
CA ASN A 45 -1.05 -6.15 12.75
C ASN A 45 -1.55 -6.22 11.29
N ALA A 46 -1.35 -7.36 10.64
CA ALA A 46 -1.75 -7.56 9.24
C ALA A 46 -3.27 -7.41 9.01
N GLU A 47 -4.11 -7.73 10.00
CA GLU A 47 -5.57 -7.57 9.90
C GLU A 47 -5.97 -6.10 9.90
N ALA A 48 -5.41 -5.31 10.81
CA ALA A 48 -5.60 -3.85 10.84
C ALA A 48 -5.11 -3.20 9.53
N THR A 49 -3.95 -3.64 9.03
CA THR A 49 -3.39 -3.19 7.75
C THR A 49 -4.34 -3.49 6.58
N TYR A 50 -4.93 -4.70 6.54
CA TYR A 50 -5.90 -5.08 5.51
C TYR A 50 -7.17 -4.21 5.56
N LEU A 51 -7.74 -3.99 6.76
CA LEU A 51 -8.94 -3.15 6.91
C LEU A 51 -8.69 -1.70 6.48
N MET A 52 -7.52 -1.16 6.84
CA MET A 52 -7.10 0.18 6.39
C MET A 52 -6.90 0.24 4.88
N ALA A 53 -6.24 -0.77 4.28
CA ALA A 53 -6.05 -0.83 2.84
C ALA A 53 -7.38 -0.77 2.09
N LYS A 54 -8.38 -1.54 2.53
CA LYS A 54 -9.71 -1.52 1.90
C LYS A 54 -10.32 -0.12 1.92
N GLN A 55 -10.28 0.56 3.07
CA GLN A 55 -10.80 1.92 3.19
C GLN A 55 -10.07 2.90 2.26
N MET A 56 -8.74 2.79 2.13
CA MET A 56 -7.96 3.65 1.24
C MET A 56 -8.24 3.38 -0.25
N ILE A 57 -8.37 2.12 -0.63
CA ILE A 57 -8.70 1.71 -2.01
C ILE A 57 -10.12 2.16 -2.37
N GLU A 58 -11.10 1.96 -1.49
CA GLU A 58 -12.48 2.43 -1.66
C GLU A 58 -12.57 3.96 -1.72
N ALA A 59 -11.66 4.67 -1.03
CA ALA A 59 -11.51 6.12 -1.11
C ALA A 59 -10.84 6.61 -2.41
N GLY A 60 -10.35 5.70 -3.26
CA GLY A 60 -9.78 6.01 -4.58
C GLY A 60 -8.26 5.95 -4.67
N ALA A 61 -7.56 5.44 -3.65
CA ALA A 61 -6.11 5.22 -3.75
C ALA A 61 -5.81 4.06 -4.72
N CYS A 62 -4.97 4.32 -5.72
CA CYS A 62 -4.49 3.29 -6.65
C CYS A 62 -3.12 2.71 -6.22
N CYS A 63 -2.46 3.37 -5.26
CA CYS A 63 -1.19 2.91 -4.72
C CYS A 63 -1.13 3.15 -3.20
N LEU A 64 -0.61 2.16 -2.46
CA LEU A 64 -0.41 2.24 -1.01
C LEU A 64 1.08 2.11 -0.68
N GLN A 65 1.63 3.08 0.04
CA GLN A 65 2.98 3.02 0.62
C GLN A 65 2.89 2.57 2.07
N ILE A 66 3.68 1.55 2.44
CA ILE A 66 3.78 1.02 3.81
C ILE A 66 5.23 0.87 4.22
N GLU A 67 5.54 1.08 5.50
CA GLU A 67 6.90 0.96 6.06
C GLU A 67 7.05 -0.15 7.12
N ASN A 68 8.28 -0.64 7.30
CA ASN A 68 8.61 -1.77 8.18
C ASN A 68 8.85 -1.38 9.64
N GLN A 69 8.32 -0.24 10.11
CA GLN A 69 8.39 0.14 11.52
C GLN A 69 7.34 -0.59 12.37
N VAL A 70 7.56 -0.61 13.68
CA VAL A 70 6.54 -0.99 14.67
C VAL A 70 5.45 0.09 14.68
N ALA A 71 4.20 -0.31 14.46
CA ALA A 71 3.10 0.65 14.32
C ALA A 71 2.87 1.51 15.57
N ASP A 72 3.05 0.93 16.76
CA ASP A 72 2.85 1.62 18.03
C ASP A 72 3.93 2.68 18.32
N GLU A 73 5.11 2.55 17.70
CA GLU A 73 6.29 3.39 17.93
C GLU A 73 6.74 4.08 16.62
N LYS A 74 5.81 4.27 15.68
CA LYS A 74 6.13 4.81 14.36
C LYS A 74 6.71 6.22 14.47
N GLN A 75 7.89 6.43 13.87
CA GLN A 75 8.54 7.73 13.76
C GLN A 75 8.65 8.16 12.29
N CYS A 76 8.80 9.48 12.06
CA CYS A 76 9.15 9.95 10.73
C CYS A 76 10.53 9.40 10.33
N GLY A 77 10.75 9.09 9.05
CA GLY A 77 12.02 8.51 8.58
C GLY A 77 13.27 9.33 8.89
N HIS A 78 13.14 10.63 9.13
CA HIS A 78 14.23 11.54 9.47
C HIS A 78 14.46 11.68 10.98
N GLN A 79 13.67 11.00 11.81
CA GLN A 79 13.77 11.01 13.26
C GLN A 79 14.51 9.76 13.76
N ASP A 80 15.20 9.92 14.89
CA ASP A 80 15.79 8.82 15.62
C ASP A 80 14.72 8.03 16.39
N GLY A 81 15.12 6.89 16.96
CA GLY A 81 14.23 6.04 17.77
C GLY A 81 13.31 5.14 16.96
N LYS A 82 13.55 5.01 15.64
CA LYS A 82 12.83 4.08 14.78
C LYS A 82 13.08 2.63 15.22
N VAL A 83 11.99 1.88 15.34
CA VAL A 83 12.02 0.45 15.67
C VAL A 83 11.45 -0.32 14.49
N THR A 84 12.24 -1.21 13.89
CA THR A 84 11.78 -2.05 12.76
C THR A 84 11.19 -3.37 13.22
N VAL A 85 10.38 -3.99 12.35
CA VAL A 85 9.92 -5.37 12.51
C VAL A 85 10.73 -6.33 11.63
N PRO A 86 10.83 -7.62 12.00
CA PRO A 86 11.43 -8.64 11.13
C PRO A 86 10.74 -8.74 9.77
N HIS A 87 11.45 -9.29 8.79
CA HIS A 87 10.92 -9.49 7.43
C HIS A 87 9.57 -10.23 7.41
N ASN A 88 9.39 -11.25 8.26
CA ASN A 88 8.15 -12.03 8.28
C ASN A 88 6.93 -11.18 8.65
N ASP A 89 7.06 -10.30 9.64
CA ASP A 89 6.00 -9.38 10.06
C ASP A 89 5.65 -8.40 8.95
N PHE A 90 6.66 -7.81 8.32
CA PHE A 90 6.44 -6.86 7.22
C PHE A 90 5.84 -7.56 5.98
N HIS A 91 6.31 -8.76 5.64
CA HIS A 91 5.74 -9.56 4.57
C HIS A 91 4.27 -9.90 4.82
N ALA A 92 3.87 -10.16 6.07
CA ALA A 92 2.46 -10.39 6.40
C ALA A 92 1.59 -9.16 6.08
N LYS A 93 2.09 -7.95 6.39
CA LYS A 93 1.42 -6.69 6.04
C LYS A 93 1.36 -6.47 4.52
N LEU A 94 2.44 -6.72 3.78
CA LEU A 94 2.43 -6.62 2.31
C LEU A 94 1.42 -7.58 1.67
N ARG A 95 1.32 -8.82 2.18
CA ARG A 95 0.31 -9.79 1.74
C ARG A 95 -1.10 -9.32 2.06
N ALA A 96 -1.33 -8.72 3.22
CA ALA A 96 -2.61 -8.12 3.59
C ALA A 96 -3.05 -7.01 2.62
N LEU A 97 -2.13 -6.11 2.23
CA LEU A 97 -2.40 -5.09 1.21
C LEU A 97 -2.77 -5.73 -0.14
N ARG A 98 -1.98 -6.72 -0.59
CA ARG A 98 -2.26 -7.41 -1.85
C ARG A 98 -3.62 -8.13 -1.81
N TYR A 99 -3.97 -8.74 -0.68
CA TYR A 99 -5.26 -9.40 -0.51
C TYR A 99 -6.42 -8.40 -0.60
N ALA A 100 -6.28 -7.21 -0.01
CA ALA A 100 -7.29 -6.15 -0.15
C ALA A 100 -7.51 -5.72 -1.61
N PHE A 101 -6.44 -5.53 -2.39
CA PHE A 101 -6.53 -5.22 -3.81
C PHE A 101 -7.23 -6.34 -4.60
N LEU A 102 -6.85 -7.61 -4.35
CA LEU A 102 -7.47 -8.77 -5.01
C LEU A 102 -8.96 -8.89 -4.67
N GLU A 103 -9.33 -8.70 -3.41
CA GLU A 103 -10.73 -8.79 -2.97
C GLU A 103 -11.61 -7.70 -3.58
N LEU A 104 -11.08 -6.48 -3.72
CA LEU A 104 -11.78 -5.35 -4.33
C LEU A 104 -11.72 -5.36 -5.87
N GLY A 105 -11.11 -6.38 -6.49
CA GLY A 105 -11.05 -6.52 -7.94
C GLY A 105 -10.13 -5.51 -8.64
N VAL A 106 -9.07 -5.07 -7.96
CA VAL A 106 -8.09 -4.11 -8.49
C VAL A 106 -6.78 -4.85 -8.79
N ASP A 107 -6.64 -5.35 -10.01
CA ASP A 107 -5.50 -6.19 -10.40
C ASP A 107 -4.18 -5.41 -10.48
N ASP A 108 -4.26 -4.15 -10.93
CA ASP A 108 -3.13 -3.26 -11.22
C ASP A 108 -2.77 -2.32 -10.04
N GLY A 109 -3.28 -2.63 -8.84
CA GLY A 109 -2.96 -1.89 -7.63
C GLY A 109 -1.46 -1.96 -7.28
N LEU A 110 -0.87 -0.83 -6.91
CA LEU A 110 0.55 -0.73 -6.61
C LEU A 110 0.83 -0.69 -5.10
N ILE A 111 1.86 -1.42 -4.67
CA ILE A 111 2.34 -1.39 -3.28
C ILE A 111 3.77 -0.86 -3.28
N VAL A 112 4.01 0.23 -2.53
CA VAL A 112 5.36 0.75 -2.26
C VAL A 112 5.80 0.22 -0.90
N ALA A 113 6.72 -0.74 -0.92
CA ALA A 113 7.34 -1.28 0.29
C ALA A 113 8.55 -0.43 0.68
N ARG A 114 8.36 0.43 1.69
CA ARG A 114 9.41 1.27 2.26
C ARG A 114 10.14 0.54 3.39
N THR A 115 11.46 0.71 3.45
CA THR A 115 12.26 0.27 4.60
C THR A 115 12.88 1.48 5.31
N ASP A 116 12.83 1.50 6.64
CA ASP A 116 13.44 2.53 7.48
C ASP A 116 14.73 2.04 8.17
N SER A 117 15.25 0.88 7.76
CA SER A 117 16.43 0.23 8.35
C SER A 117 17.71 1.08 8.33
N GLU A 118 17.86 2.04 7.40
CA GLU A 118 19.08 2.88 7.32
C GLU A 118 19.32 3.72 8.58
N GLY A 119 18.25 4.16 9.26
CA GLY A 119 18.36 4.97 10.49
C GLY A 119 17.66 4.34 11.69
N ALA A 120 17.30 3.06 11.62
CA ALA A 120 16.71 2.35 12.74
C ALA A 120 17.82 1.76 13.61
N GLY A 121 17.82 2.10 14.90
CA GLY A 121 18.76 1.55 15.88
C GLY A 121 18.24 0.33 16.62
N LEU A 122 16.97 -0.04 16.41
CA LEU A 122 16.27 -1.07 17.19
C LEU A 122 15.40 -1.95 16.29
N THR A 123 15.30 -3.23 16.65
CA THR A 123 14.31 -4.17 16.10
C THR A 123 13.39 -4.64 17.22
N LYS A 124 12.12 -4.85 16.92
CA LYS A 124 11.11 -5.34 17.87
C LYS A 124 11.51 -6.68 18.49
N GLU A 125 12.04 -7.57 17.66
CA GLU A 125 12.41 -8.93 18.03
C GLU A 125 13.48 -9.48 17.08
N ILE A 126 14.12 -10.56 17.50
CA ILE A 126 15.00 -11.40 16.67
C ILE A 126 14.11 -12.30 15.81
N ALA A 127 14.43 -12.42 14.52
CA ALA A 127 13.67 -13.29 13.63
C ALA A 127 13.86 -14.77 14.02
N VAL A 128 12.79 -15.55 13.96
CA VAL A 128 12.87 -17.01 14.17
C VAL A 128 13.63 -17.65 13.01
N VAL A 129 14.72 -18.34 13.33
CA VAL A 129 15.52 -19.14 12.40
C VAL A 129 15.05 -20.59 12.45
N LYS A 130 14.69 -21.16 11.30
CA LYS A 130 14.35 -22.57 11.14
C LYS A 130 15.55 -23.37 10.67
N GLU A 131 16.30 -22.81 9.73
CA GLU A 131 17.52 -23.41 9.19
C GLU A 131 18.54 -22.32 8.81
N PRO A 132 19.85 -22.62 8.87
CA PRO A 132 20.88 -21.67 8.45
C PRO A 132 20.67 -21.20 7.02
N GLY A 133 20.78 -19.89 6.80
CA GLY A 133 20.58 -19.23 5.50
C GLY A 133 19.12 -18.91 5.14
N ASP A 134 18.15 -19.20 6.01
CA ASP A 134 16.77 -18.78 5.80
C ASP A 134 16.59 -17.26 5.96
N GLN A 135 15.38 -16.75 5.67
CA GLN A 135 15.12 -15.31 5.77
C GLN A 135 15.29 -14.73 7.18
N GLY A 136 15.07 -15.54 8.21
CA GLY A 136 15.26 -15.15 9.60
C GLY A 136 16.74 -15.05 9.93
N ASP A 137 17.53 -16.03 9.50
CA ASP A 137 18.99 -16.05 9.67
C ASP A 137 19.65 -14.87 8.95
N VAL A 138 19.24 -14.62 7.70
CA VAL A 138 19.71 -13.47 6.92
C VAL A 138 19.31 -12.16 7.60
N TYR A 139 18.08 -12.02 8.11
CA TYR A 139 17.68 -10.81 8.85
C TYR A 139 18.55 -10.59 10.10
N ASN A 140 18.73 -11.66 10.89
CA ASN A 140 19.51 -11.60 12.12
C ASN A 140 20.99 -11.29 11.85
N SER A 141 21.52 -11.65 10.68
CA SER A 141 22.89 -11.31 10.28
C SER A 141 23.15 -9.80 10.12
N PHE A 142 22.09 -8.98 10.02
CA PHE A 142 22.19 -7.52 10.01
C PHE A 142 22.10 -6.89 11.40
N LEU A 143 21.79 -7.68 12.44
CA LEU A 143 21.63 -7.18 13.79
C LEU A 143 22.99 -7.17 14.50
N ASP A 144 23.36 -6.02 15.07
CA ASP A 144 24.44 -5.93 16.03
C ASP A 144 23.88 -6.30 17.41
N VAL A 145 24.26 -7.48 17.92
CA VAL A 145 23.70 -8.06 19.14
C VAL A 145 24.80 -8.36 20.14
N GLU A 146 24.51 -8.12 21.42
CA GLU A 146 25.33 -8.55 22.54
C GLU A 146 24.64 -9.71 23.25
N GLU A 147 25.35 -10.82 23.46
CA GLU A 147 24.81 -11.96 24.19
C GLU A 147 24.78 -11.62 25.69
N ILE A 148 23.59 -11.71 26.28
CA ILE A 148 23.39 -11.43 27.71
C ILE A 148 23.24 -12.75 28.44
N ASP A 149 24.14 -13.01 29.38
CA ASP A 149 24.07 -14.19 30.26
C ASP A 149 22.97 -13.98 31.31
N VAL A 150 21.99 -14.88 31.32
CA VAL A 150 20.88 -14.82 32.28
C VAL A 150 21.30 -15.59 33.53
N ALA A 151 21.93 -14.88 34.47
CA ALA A 151 22.37 -15.41 35.75
C ALA A 151 21.23 -16.02 36.60
#